data_AF-A0A4Q3H406-F1
#
_entry.id   AF-A0A4Q3H406-F1
#
_cell.length_a   1.000
_cell.length_b   1.000
_cell.length_c   1.000
_cell.angle_alpha   90.00
_cell.angle_beta   90.00
_cell.angle_gamma   90.00
#
_symmetry.space_group_name_H-M   'P 1'
#
loop_
_entity.id
_entity.type
_entity.pdbx_description
1 polymer ?
#
loop_
_entity_poly.entity_id
_entity_poly.type
_entity_poly.pdbx_seq_one_letter_code
_entity_poly.pdbx_strand_id
1 'polypeptide(L)'
;MLARPLRLVSVIALCAALALPGAAGAESVSAPPYLLVRSLQTIQDKVIAGDIQSLEIQRYLLNEIDRRLRNIDMAVFEDPRNVDAALIFAMSGGNPETLDILAERDVEGNFDNRVTSILRRYLSGRGSTATKQLKDVVPEYRNTRIGPYLE
;
A
#
# COMPACT_ATOMS: atom_id res chain seq x y z
N MET A 1 77.47 -3.55 14.50
CA MET A 1 77.05 -4.93 14.14
C MET A 1 75.95 -4.79 13.09
N LEU A 2 76.23 -4.65 11.81
CA LEU A 2 76.55 -5.69 10.80
C LEU A 2 75.48 -6.79 10.65
N ALA A 3 74.74 -6.68 9.52
CA ALA A 3 74.26 -7.74 8.62
C ALA A 3 73.11 -8.67 9.12
N ARG A 4 72.10 -9.09 8.34
CA ARG A 4 72.03 -9.41 6.90
C ARG A 4 70.60 -9.29 6.32
N PRO A 5 70.49 -9.19 4.97
CA PRO A 5 69.27 -9.08 4.17
C PRO A 5 68.75 -10.44 3.68
N LEU A 6 67.51 -10.50 3.16
CA LEU A 6 66.93 -11.43 2.14
C LEU A 6 65.39 -11.48 2.33
N ARG A 7 64.46 -11.44 1.37
CA ARG A 7 64.44 -11.72 -0.08
C ARG A 7 63.30 -10.91 -0.73
N LEU A 8 63.58 -10.40 -1.93
CA LEU A 8 62.58 -10.19 -2.97
C LEU A 8 61.84 -11.49 -3.27
N VAL A 9 60.51 -11.49 -3.28
CA VAL A 9 59.72 -12.23 -4.27
C VAL A 9 58.50 -11.39 -4.62
N SER A 10 58.53 -10.87 -5.84
CA SER A 10 57.45 -10.25 -6.57
C SER A 10 56.34 -11.29 -6.82
N VAL A 11 55.11 -11.02 -6.40
CA VAL A 11 53.93 -11.73 -6.92
C VAL A 11 53.10 -10.72 -7.71
N ILE A 12 53.09 -10.93 -9.01
CA ILE A 12 52.30 -10.23 -10.02
C ILE A 12 50.82 -10.50 -9.71
N ALA A 13 50.09 -9.49 -9.25
CA ALA A 13 48.64 -9.56 -9.11
C ALA A 13 47.99 -9.21 -10.46
N LEU A 14 47.60 -10.25 -11.19
CA LEU A 14 46.80 -10.18 -12.41
C LEU A 14 45.35 -9.76 -12.04
N CYS A 15 45.10 -8.46 -11.96
CA CYS A 15 43.74 -7.92 -11.88
C CYS A 15 43.14 -7.84 -13.30
N ALA A 16 42.69 -8.98 -13.83
CA ALA A 16 41.92 -9.03 -15.06
C ALA A 16 40.42 -8.85 -14.72
N ALA A 17 39.95 -7.65 -15.06
CA ALA A 17 38.58 -7.17 -15.12
C ALA A 17 37.46 -8.24 -15.12
N LEU A 18 36.71 -8.32 -14.01
CA LEU A 18 35.30 -8.70 -14.09
C LEU A 18 34.53 -7.51 -14.67
N ALA A 19 34.26 -7.58 -15.97
CA ALA A 19 33.19 -6.80 -16.56
C ALA A 19 31.86 -7.26 -15.93
N LEU A 20 31.22 -6.37 -15.18
CA LEU A 20 29.82 -6.51 -14.75
C LEU A 20 28.95 -5.74 -15.76
N PRO A 21 28.39 -6.37 -16.80
CA PRO A 21 27.27 -5.80 -17.53
C PRO A 21 26.01 -6.24 -16.80
N GLY A 22 25.44 -5.36 -15.97
CA GLY A 22 24.25 -5.72 -15.21
C GLY A 22 23.79 -4.61 -14.30
N ALA A 23 23.65 -3.39 -14.82
CA ALA A 23 22.63 -2.48 -14.30
C ALA A 23 21.27 -3.11 -14.64
N ALA A 24 20.89 -4.16 -13.90
CA ALA A 24 19.51 -4.60 -13.84
C ALA A 24 18.74 -3.39 -13.35
N GLY A 25 17.82 -2.91 -14.19
CA GLY A 25 16.95 -1.79 -13.87
C GLY A 25 16.39 -2.01 -12.47
N ALA A 26 16.56 -1.03 -11.60
CA ALA A 26 15.75 -0.93 -10.41
C ALA A 26 14.31 -0.79 -10.92
N GLU A 27 13.62 -1.93 -11.11
CA GLU A 27 12.17 -1.95 -11.01
C GLU A 27 11.90 -1.25 -9.70
N SER A 28 11.37 -0.04 -9.77
CA SER A 28 10.89 0.65 -8.59
C SER A 28 9.82 -0.26 -8.02
N VAL A 29 10.19 -1.06 -7.02
CA VAL A 29 9.27 -1.92 -6.28
C VAL A 29 8.28 -0.95 -5.65
N SER A 30 7.17 -0.72 -6.36
CA SER A 30 6.13 0.17 -5.90
C SER A 30 5.56 -0.46 -4.65
N ALA A 31 5.60 0.27 -3.54
CA ALA A 31 5.12 -0.24 -2.27
C ALA A 31 3.68 -0.76 -2.43
N PRO A 32 3.37 -1.98 -1.96
CA PRO A 32 2.03 -2.55 -2.07
C PRO A 32 1.00 -1.67 -1.34
N PRO A 33 -0.27 -1.69 -1.78
CA PRO A 33 -1.36 -0.90 -1.22
C PRO A 33 -1.41 -0.86 0.31
N TYR A 34 -1.22 -2.01 0.98
CA TYR A 34 -1.28 -2.07 2.45
C TYR A 34 -0.20 -1.23 3.15
N LEU A 35 1.00 -1.08 2.57
CA LEU A 35 2.05 -0.22 3.14
C LEU A 35 1.78 1.27 2.93
N LEU A 36 1.14 1.62 1.81
CA LEU A 36 0.74 3.00 1.55
C LEU A 36 -0.35 3.44 2.53
N VAL A 37 -1.35 2.59 2.75
CA VAL A 37 -2.42 2.85 3.72
C VAL A 37 -1.88 2.91 5.14
N ARG A 38 -0.90 2.06 5.50
CA ARG A 38 -0.22 2.16 6.80
C ARG A 38 0.49 3.50 6.99
N SER A 39 1.08 4.04 5.91
CA SER A 39 1.70 5.36 5.93
C SER A 39 0.65 6.46 6.13
N LEU A 40 -0.50 6.36 5.45
CA LEU A 40 -1.64 7.27 5.64
C LEU A 40 -2.13 7.27 7.09
N GLN A 41 -2.33 6.09 7.69
CA GLN A 41 -2.75 5.95 9.10
C GLN A 41 -1.76 6.65 10.04
N THR A 42 -0.46 6.49 9.81
CA THR A 42 0.58 7.15 10.62
C THR A 42 0.46 8.68 10.57
N ILE A 43 0.08 9.23 9.41
CA ILE A 43 -0.14 10.67 9.25
C ILE A 43 -1.47 11.10 9.89
N GLN A 44 -2.53 10.29 9.78
CA GLN A 44 -3.80 10.54 10.46
C GLN A 44 -3.63 10.57 11.98
N ASP A 45 -2.84 9.67 12.55
CA ASP A 45 -2.54 9.66 14.00
C ASP A 45 -1.86 10.96 14.44
N LYS A 46 -0.98 11.53 13.61
CA LYS A 46 -0.35 12.84 13.89
C LYS A 46 -1.35 13.99 13.82
N VAL A 47 -2.25 13.97 12.83
CA VAL A 47 -3.34 14.96 12.73
C VAL A 47 -4.23 14.90 13.97
N ILE A 48 -4.59 13.69 14.43
CA ILE A 48 -5.37 13.47 15.65
C ILE A 48 -4.60 13.99 16.89
N ALA A 49 -3.28 13.84 16.91
CA ALA A 49 -2.40 14.39 17.95
C ALA A 49 -2.21 15.92 17.87
N GLY A 50 -2.83 16.61 16.90
CA GLY A 50 -2.81 18.06 16.77
C GLY A 50 -1.72 18.63 15.85
N ASP A 51 -0.99 17.79 15.13
CA ASP A 51 -0.03 18.24 14.11
C ASP A 51 -0.77 18.68 12.83
N ILE A 52 -1.09 19.96 12.76
CA ILE A 52 -1.81 20.57 11.63
C ILE A 52 -1.01 20.47 10.31
N GLN A 53 0.34 20.43 10.35
CA GLN A 53 1.15 20.31 9.14
C GLN A 53 0.97 18.95 8.47
N SER A 54 0.59 17.94 9.24
CA SER A 54 0.29 16.60 8.73
C SER A 54 -1.01 16.54 7.89
N LEU A 55 -1.88 17.56 7.93
CA LEU A 55 -3.08 17.62 7.08
C LEU A 55 -2.74 17.69 5.58
N GLU A 56 -1.73 18.49 5.21
CA GLU A 56 -1.32 18.59 3.81
C GLU A 56 -0.72 17.27 3.31
N ILE A 57 0.07 16.63 4.17
CA ILE A 57 0.66 15.30 3.90
C ILE A 57 -0.45 14.25 3.75
N GLN A 58 -1.48 14.27 4.60
CA GLN A 58 -2.62 13.37 4.51
C GLN A 58 -3.31 13.50 3.15
N ARG A 59 -3.61 14.73 2.72
CA ARG A 59 -4.26 14.98 1.42
C ARG A 59 -3.38 14.52 0.25
N TYR A 60 -2.07 14.76 0.33
CA TYR A 60 -1.13 14.27 -0.66
C TYR A 60 -1.12 12.73 -0.73
N LEU A 61 -1.05 12.05 0.41
CA LEU A 61 -1.05 10.58 0.47
C LEU A 61 -2.36 9.99 -0.05
N LEU A 62 -3.51 10.60 0.26
CA LEU A 62 -4.80 10.17 -0.30
C LEU A 62 -4.78 10.21 -1.83
N ASN A 63 -4.33 11.33 -2.42
CA ASN A 63 -4.23 11.47 -3.88
C ASN A 63 -3.22 10.50 -4.50
N GLU A 64 -2.11 10.24 -3.81
CA GLU A 64 -1.08 9.33 -4.31
C GLU A 64 -1.54 7.87 -4.27
N ILE A 65 -2.21 7.47 -3.19
CA ILE A 65 -2.81 6.14 -3.06
C ILE A 65 -3.87 5.96 -4.14
N ASP A 66 -4.74 6.96 -4.34
CA ASP A 66 -5.77 6.94 -5.37
C ASP A 66 -5.19 6.65 -6.76
N ARG A 67 -4.18 7.45 -7.15
CA ARG A 67 -3.48 7.31 -8.41
C ARG A 67 -2.86 5.93 -8.57
N ARG A 68 -2.23 5.40 -7.53
CA ARG A 68 -1.60 4.08 -7.58
C ARG A 68 -2.63 2.96 -7.71
N LEU A 69 -3.68 2.98 -6.89
CA LEU A 69 -4.75 1.98 -6.94
C LEU A 69 -5.41 1.92 -8.32
N ARG A 70 -5.64 3.08 -8.96
CA ARG A 70 -6.23 3.12 -10.32
C ARG A 70 -5.33 2.50 -11.40
N ASN A 71 -4.01 2.51 -11.21
CA ASN A 71 -3.04 2.07 -12.22
C ASN A 71 -2.35 0.74 -11.89
N ILE A 72 -2.61 0.16 -10.72
CA ILE A 72 -1.95 -1.08 -10.28
C ILE A 72 -2.51 -2.29 -11.04
N ASP A 73 -1.67 -3.32 -11.18
CA ASP A 73 -2.09 -4.63 -11.67
C ASP A 73 -3.07 -5.27 -10.66
N MET A 74 -4.11 -5.94 -11.16
CA MET A 74 -5.09 -6.59 -10.28
C MET A 74 -4.51 -7.81 -9.53
N ALA A 75 -3.43 -8.42 -10.04
CA ALA A 75 -2.77 -9.56 -9.39
C ALA A 75 -2.27 -9.24 -7.97
N VAL A 76 -2.05 -7.97 -7.64
CA VAL A 76 -1.66 -7.58 -6.26
C VAL A 76 -2.76 -7.85 -5.24
N PHE A 77 -4.02 -7.94 -5.66
CA PHE A 77 -5.17 -8.16 -4.78
C PHE A 77 -5.41 -9.62 -4.43
N GLU A 78 -4.64 -10.56 -5.02
CA GLU A 78 -4.54 -11.95 -4.51
C GLU A 78 -4.06 -11.96 -3.05
N ASP A 79 -3.28 -10.96 -2.65
CA ASP A 79 -2.98 -10.71 -1.25
C ASP A 79 -4.17 -9.97 -0.59
N PRO A 80 -4.91 -10.63 0.33
CA PRO A 80 -6.10 -10.04 0.95
C PRO A 80 -5.80 -8.76 1.72
N ARG A 81 -4.53 -8.54 2.11
CA ARG A 81 -4.11 -7.30 2.77
C ARG A 81 -4.26 -6.08 1.86
N ASN A 82 -4.14 -6.25 0.55
CA ASN A 82 -4.33 -5.18 -0.43
C ASN A 82 -5.81 -4.90 -0.69
N VAL A 83 -6.68 -5.92 -0.59
CA VAL A 83 -8.13 -5.74 -0.59
C VAL A 83 -8.56 -4.91 0.62
N ASP A 84 -8.12 -5.31 1.83
CA ASP A 84 -8.35 -4.54 3.06
C ASP A 84 -7.88 -3.10 2.91
N ALA A 85 -6.70 -2.88 2.32
CA ALA A 85 -6.14 -1.56 2.12
C ALA A 85 -7.02 -0.68 1.21
N ALA A 86 -7.52 -1.22 0.10
CA ALA A 86 -8.42 -0.47 -0.78
C ALA A 86 -9.74 -0.08 -0.08
N LEU A 87 -10.30 -0.98 0.74
CA LEU A 87 -11.50 -0.71 1.53
C LEU A 87 -11.22 0.37 2.60
N ILE A 88 -10.12 0.25 3.35
CA ILE A 88 -9.71 1.23 4.36
C ILE A 88 -9.48 2.59 3.71
N PHE A 89 -8.83 2.64 2.55
CA PHE A 89 -8.59 3.87 1.81
C PHE A 89 -9.91 4.60 1.51
N ALA A 90 -10.91 3.88 0.97
CA ALA A 90 -12.21 4.45 0.67
C ALA A 90 -12.90 5.02 1.94
N MET A 91 -12.82 4.31 3.07
CA MET A 91 -13.40 4.75 4.34
C MET A 91 -12.62 5.90 5.00
N SER A 92 -11.32 6.02 4.71
CA SER A 92 -10.41 7.03 5.24
C SER A 92 -10.51 8.40 4.55
N GLY A 93 -11.51 8.59 3.68
CA GLY A 93 -11.69 9.80 2.88
C GLY A 93 -11.03 9.73 1.49
N GLY A 94 -10.67 8.53 1.03
CA GLY A 94 -10.25 8.28 -0.34
C GLY A 94 -11.38 8.49 -1.35
N ASN A 95 -11.05 8.54 -2.63
CA ASN A 95 -12.05 8.69 -3.68
C ASN A 95 -12.90 7.40 -3.80
N PRO A 96 -14.23 7.45 -3.55
CA PRO A 96 -15.07 6.26 -3.59
C PRO A 96 -15.15 5.61 -4.98
N GLU A 97 -15.00 6.38 -6.06
CA GLU A 97 -14.99 5.86 -7.44
C GLU A 97 -13.85 4.86 -7.68
N THR A 98 -12.76 4.97 -6.93
CA THR A 98 -11.62 4.07 -7.07
C THR A 98 -11.98 2.65 -6.66
N LEU A 99 -12.86 2.51 -5.67
CA LEU A 99 -13.38 1.20 -5.29
C LEU A 99 -14.26 0.59 -6.40
N ASP A 100 -15.02 1.42 -7.12
CA ASP A 100 -15.84 0.97 -8.25
C ASP A 100 -14.95 0.47 -9.40
N ILE A 101 -13.91 1.22 -9.75
CA ILE A 101 -12.94 0.80 -10.77
C ILE A 101 -12.26 -0.52 -10.39
N LEU A 102 -11.86 -0.68 -9.13
CA LEU A 102 -11.21 -1.90 -8.67
C LEU A 102 -12.16 -3.09 -8.71
N ALA A 103 -13.41 -2.91 -8.25
CA ALA A 103 -14.42 -3.97 -8.27
C ALA A 103 -14.83 -4.36 -9.70
N GLU A 104 -14.90 -3.41 -10.64
CA GLU A 104 -15.18 -3.69 -12.05
C GLU A 104 -14.06 -4.47 -12.75
N ARG A 105 -12.81 -4.29 -12.28
CA ARG A 105 -11.63 -4.98 -12.81
C ARG A 105 -11.35 -6.31 -12.13
N ASP A 106 -12.03 -6.62 -11.03
CA ASP A 106 -11.80 -7.82 -10.23
C ASP A 106 -12.50 -9.05 -10.82
N VAL A 107 -11.81 -9.70 -11.75
CA VAL A 107 -12.31 -10.93 -12.40
C VAL A 107 -12.22 -12.15 -11.48
N GLU A 108 -11.30 -12.13 -10.52
CA GLU A 108 -11.00 -13.25 -9.63
C GLU A 108 -11.87 -13.29 -8.37
N GLY A 109 -12.60 -12.21 -8.09
CA GLY A 109 -13.51 -12.12 -6.95
C GLY A 109 -12.79 -11.93 -5.61
N ASN A 110 -11.66 -11.23 -5.61
CA ASN A 110 -10.93 -10.84 -4.41
C ASN A 110 -11.74 -9.87 -3.53
N PHE A 111 -12.60 -9.05 -4.11
CA PHE A 111 -13.46 -8.09 -3.41
C PHE A 111 -14.84 -8.69 -3.12
N ASP A 112 -15.27 -8.64 -1.85
CA ASP A 112 -16.65 -8.99 -1.51
C ASP A 112 -17.62 -7.91 -2.05
N ASN A 113 -18.36 -8.27 -3.09
CA ASN A 113 -19.36 -7.43 -3.73
C ASN A 113 -20.43 -6.89 -2.76
N ARG A 114 -20.78 -7.63 -1.70
CA ARG A 114 -21.73 -7.15 -0.66
C ARG A 114 -21.15 -5.93 0.01
N VAL A 115 -19.94 -6.04 0.55
CA VAL A 115 -19.25 -4.97 1.28
C VAL A 115 -19.01 -3.77 0.38
N THR A 116 -18.41 -3.99 -0.79
CA THR A 116 -18.13 -2.95 -1.78
C THR A 116 -19.41 -2.18 -2.15
N SER A 117 -20.52 -2.88 -2.40
CA SER A 117 -21.78 -2.24 -2.78
C SER A 117 -22.41 -1.42 -1.65
N ILE A 118 -22.25 -1.86 -0.40
CA ILE A 118 -22.77 -1.13 0.77
C ILE A 118 -21.90 0.10 1.02
N LEU A 119 -20.57 -0.04 1.01
CA LEU A 119 -19.63 1.07 1.17
C LEU A 119 -19.85 2.15 0.11
N ARG A 120 -20.03 1.78 -1.16
CA ARG A 120 -20.36 2.73 -2.23
C ARG A 120 -21.62 3.52 -1.92
N ARG A 121 -22.70 2.84 -1.51
CA ARG A 121 -23.97 3.51 -1.15
C ARG A 121 -23.79 4.46 0.04
N TYR A 122 -23.03 4.03 1.05
CA TYR A 122 -22.71 4.83 2.21
C TYR A 122 -21.93 6.09 1.84
N LEU A 123 -20.83 5.95 1.10
CA LEU A 123 -19.94 7.04 0.69
C LEU A 123 -20.61 7.99 -0.32
N SER A 124 -21.55 7.51 -1.13
CA SER A 124 -22.34 8.35 -2.06
C SER A 124 -23.43 9.23 -1.39
N GLY A 125 -23.49 9.26 -0.06
CA GLY A 125 -24.47 10.06 0.68
C GLY A 125 -25.89 9.45 0.74
N ARG A 126 -26.09 8.22 0.24
CA ARG A 126 -27.36 7.48 0.35
C ARG A 126 -27.43 6.69 1.68
N GLY A 127 -26.93 7.32 2.75
CA GLY A 127 -26.49 6.68 3.99
C GLY A 127 -27.59 6.01 4.82
N SER A 128 -28.83 6.49 4.82
CA SER A 128 -29.86 6.00 5.75
C SER A 128 -30.20 4.50 5.60
N THR A 129 -30.18 3.99 4.36
CA THR A 129 -30.35 2.55 4.07
C THR A 129 -29.01 1.81 4.10
N ALA A 130 -27.94 2.45 3.62
CA ALA A 130 -26.61 1.85 3.57
C ALA A 130 -26.04 1.55 4.96
N THR A 131 -26.27 2.43 5.95
CA THR A 131 -25.82 2.23 7.33
C THR A 131 -26.48 1.03 7.99
N LYS A 132 -27.75 0.73 7.69
CA LYS A 132 -28.42 -0.48 8.21
C LYS A 132 -27.80 -1.74 7.60
N GLN A 133 -27.64 -1.76 6.28
CA GLN A 133 -27.02 -2.89 5.59
C GLN A 133 -25.56 -3.11 6.00
N LEU A 134 -24.82 -2.04 6.29
CA LEU A 134 -23.45 -2.12 6.78
C LEU A 134 -23.42 -2.80 8.16
N LYS A 135 -24.32 -2.41 9.05
CA LYS A 135 -24.47 -3.04 10.38
C LYS A 135 -24.78 -4.53 10.34
N ASP A 136 -25.46 -5.00 9.29
CA ASP A 136 -25.79 -6.42 9.13
C ASP A 136 -24.56 -7.24 8.72
N VAL A 137 -23.61 -6.66 7.97
CA VAL A 137 -22.37 -7.33 7.53
C VAL A 137 -21.20 -7.14 8.50
N VAL A 138 -21.22 -6.08 9.32
CA VAL A 138 -20.18 -5.79 10.34
C VAL A 138 -19.81 -6.99 11.22
N PRO A 139 -20.75 -7.84 11.71
CA PRO A 139 -20.39 -8.98 12.55
C PRO A 139 -19.40 -9.95 11.87
N GLU A 140 -19.48 -10.11 10.55
CA GLU A 140 -18.57 -10.97 9.77
C GLU A 140 -17.14 -10.37 9.73
N TYR A 141 -17.04 -9.04 9.72
CA TYR A 141 -15.77 -8.31 9.58
C TYR A 141 -15.20 -7.75 10.87
N ARG A 142 -15.90 -7.86 12.01
CA ARG A 142 -15.50 -7.28 13.29
C ARG A 142 -14.07 -7.63 13.70
N ASN A 143 -13.66 -8.88 13.48
CA ASN A 143 -12.34 -9.39 13.86
C ASN A 143 -11.31 -9.30 12.73
N THR A 144 -11.63 -8.58 11.65
CA THR A 144 -10.74 -8.37 10.50
C THR A 144 -10.07 -7.00 10.57
N ARG A 145 -9.14 -6.75 9.65
CA ARG A 145 -8.38 -5.48 9.61
C ARG A 145 -9.25 -4.27 9.27
N ILE A 146 -10.38 -4.49 8.59
CA ILE A 146 -11.34 -3.44 8.25
C ILE A 146 -12.38 -3.22 9.36
N GLY A 147 -12.49 -4.10 10.35
CA GLY A 147 -13.49 -4.04 11.43
C GLY A 147 -13.58 -2.67 12.12
N PRO A 148 -12.46 -2.08 12.59
CA PRO A 148 -12.46 -0.76 13.23
C PRO A 148 -12.98 0.40 12.36
N TYR A 149 -13.09 0.21 11.05
CA TYR A 149 -13.59 1.22 10.11
C TYR A 149 -15.09 1.06 9.82
N LEU A 150 -15.73 0.01 10.34
CA LEU A 150 -17.12 -0.34 10.08
C LEU A 150 -18.03 -0.16 11.31
N GLU A 151 -17.46 0.16 12.49
CA GLU A 151 -18.21 0.30 13.75
C GLU A 151 -18.93 1.65 13.91
#